data_AF-A0A3L8DZI9-F1
#
_entry.id   AF-A0A3L8DZI9-F1
#
_cell.length_a   1.000
_cell.length_b   1.000
_cell.length_c   1.000
_cell.angle_alpha   90.00
_cell.angle_beta   90.00
_cell.angle_gamma   90.00
#
_symmetry.space_group_name_H-M   'P 1'
#
loop_
_entity.id
_entity.type
_entity.pdbx_description
1 polymer ?
#
loop_
_entity_poly.entity_id
_entity_poly.type
_entity_poly.pdbx_seq_one_letter_code
_entity_poly.pdbx_strand_id
1 'polypeptide(L)'
;MDGKHSRIDPPLKSGSLYYNYKDIFSIVLLALVDAQLRFIYIDVGTNGRISDKGVWNKCTFKNLLDKNELKIPQPTILPGTDKDIPFIIVGDEGFTLSENVLIPFPKE
;
A
#
# COMPACT_ATOMS: atom_id res chain seq x y z
N MET A 1 4.32 2.85 2.28
CA MET A 1 3.02 2.19 2.05
C MET A 1 3.04 0.91 2.84
N ASP A 2 2.02 0.66 3.63
CA ASP A 2 1.93 -0.54 4.46
C ASP A 2 0.46 -0.86 4.76
N GLY A 3 0.19 -2.11 5.13
CA GLY A 3 -1.11 -2.59 5.54
C GLY A 3 -1.22 -2.81 7.04
N LYS A 4 -2.44 -2.67 7.56
CA LYS A 4 -2.76 -2.95 8.96
C LYS A 4 -4.04 -3.77 9.08
N HIS A 5 -3.93 -4.92 9.73
CA HIS A 5 -5.09 -5.69 10.15
C HIS A 5 -5.77 -5.02 11.36
N SER A 6 -7.03 -4.61 11.18
CA SER A 6 -7.90 -4.09 12.23
C SER A 6 -8.89 -5.16 12.64
N ARG A 7 -8.89 -5.56 13.92
CA ARG A 7 -9.83 -6.57 14.45
C ARG A 7 -11.27 -6.11 14.28
N ILE A 8 -12.15 -7.05 13.97
CA ILE A 8 -13.59 -6.82 13.90
C ILE A 8 -14.34 -7.99 14.56
N ASP A 9 -15.58 -7.74 14.94
CA ASP A 9 -16.58 -8.80 15.05
C ASP A 9 -17.11 -9.08 13.64
N PRO A 10 -16.89 -10.29 13.09
CA PRO A 10 -17.22 -10.56 11.71
C PRO A 10 -18.76 -10.63 11.52
N PRO A 11 -19.28 -10.27 10.32
CA PRO A 11 -20.69 -10.43 10.01
C PRO A 11 -21.18 -11.87 10.22
N LEU A 12 -22.45 -12.02 10.61
CA LEU A 12 -23.09 -13.33 10.76
C LEU A 12 -22.93 -14.16 9.47
N LYS A 13 -22.67 -15.46 9.63
CA LYS A 13 -22.51 -16.43 8.53
C LYS A 13 -21.37 -16.12 7.55
N SER A 14 -20.40 -15.30 7.93
CA SER A 14 -19.22 -14.99 7.11
C SER A 14 -18.19 -16.12 7.04
N GLY A 15 -18.34 -17.17 7.86
CA GLY A 15 -17.39 -18.28 7.93
C GLY A 15 -15.98 -17.78 8.26
N SER A 16 -14.98 -18.23 7.49
CA SER A 16 -13.58 -17.81 7.65
C SER A 16 -13.18 -16.63 6.76
N LEU A 17 -14.13 -15.93 6.14
CA LEU A 17 -13.83 -14.86 5.17
C LEU A 17 -12.95 -13.74 5.77
N TYR A 18 -13.15 -13.40 7.04
CA TYR A 18 -12.37 -12.37 7.75
C TYR A 18 -11.25 -12.95 8.61
N TYR A 19 -11.13 -14.28 8.70
CA TYR A 19 -10.13 -14.95 9.52
C TYR A 19 -8.77 -14.91 8.82
N ASN A 20 -7.76 -14.38 9.51
CA ASN A 20 -6.43 -14.16 8.96
C ASN A 20 -5.38 -15.10 9.56
N TYR A 21 -4.14 -14.98 9.08
CA TYR A 21 -3.01 -15.80 9.52
C TYR A 21 -2.54 -15.51 10.97
N LYS A 22 -3.07 -14.47 11.62
CA LYS A 22 -2.80 -14.12 13.02
C LYS A 22 -3.88 -14.66 13.96
N ASP A 23 -4.67 -15.64 13.49
CA ASP A 23 -5.76 -16.27 14.22
C ASP A 23 -6.83 -15.29 14.74
N ILE A 24 -7.12 -14.25 13.95
CA ILE A 24 -8.12 -13.23 14.29
C ILE A 24 -9.03 -12.92 13.10
N PHE A 25 -10.25 -12.48 13.41
CA PHE A 25 -11.12 -11.84 12.43
C PHE A 25 -10.72 -10.37 12.27
N SER A 26 -10.45 -9.94 11.04
CA SER A 26 -10.02 -8.57 10.76
C SER A 26 -10.47 -8.08 9.38
N ILE A 27 -10.35 -6.77 9.19
CA ILE A 27 -10.24 -6.13 7.87
C ILE A 27 -8.83 -5.55 7.70
N VAL A 28 -8.43 -5.32 6.45
CA VAL A 28 -7.19 -4.65 6.10
C VAL A 28 -7.47 -3.16 5.86
N LEU A 29 -6.62 -2.32 6.45
CA LEU A 29 -6.42 -0.92 6.10
C LEU A 29 -5.08 -0.82 5.37
N LEU A 30 -5.12 -0.45 4.09
CA LEU A 30 -3.91 -0.11 3.33
C LEU A 30 -3.72 1.39 3.36
N ALA A 31 -2.52 1.86 3.73
CA ALA A 31 -2.23 3.29 3.81
C ALA A 31 -0.97 3.67 3.02
N LEU A 32 -1.07 4.82 2.35
CA LEU A 32 0.06 5.55 1.80
C LEU A 32 0.21 6.86 2.56
N VAL A 33 1.42 7.12 3.04
CA VAL A 33 1.77 8.32 3.80
C VAL A 33 2.90 9.07 3.11
N ASP A 34 2.93 10.39 3.28
CA ASP A 34 4.05 11.23 2.83
C ASP A 34 5.15 11.35 3.90
N ALA A 35 6.20 12.10 3.58
CA ALA A 35 7.34 12.34 4.47
C ALA A 35 6.99 13.11 5.75
N GLN A 36 5.82 13.77 5.82
CA GLN A 36 5.31 14.44 7.01
C GLN A 36 4.33 13.56 7.80
N LEU A 37 4.30 12.25 7.52
CA LEU A 37 3.44 11.26 8.17
C LEU A 37 1.95 11.54 7.97
N ARG A 38 1.58 12.25 6.90
CA ARG A 38 0.18 12.51 6.55
C ARG A 38 -0.33 11.40 5.66
N PHE A 39 -1.53 10.90 5.94
CA PHE A 39 -2.23 9.99 5.03
C PHE A 39 -2.58 10.73 3.74
N ILE A 40 -2.01 10.27 2.62
CA ILE A 40 -2.35 10.78 1.28
C ILE A 40 -3.30 9.84 0.53
N TYR A 41 -3.41 8.60 0.98
CA TYR A 41 -4.40 7.64 0.52
C TYR A 41 -4.65 6.56 1.56
N ILE A 42 -5.91 6.12 1.68
CA ILE A 42 -6.32 4.96 2.46
C ILE A 42 -7.33 4.12 1.68
N ASP A 43 -7.23 2.79 1.80
CA ASP A 43 -8.25 1.81 1.38
C ASP A 43 -8.59 0.96 2.60
N VAL A 44 -9.88 0.87 2.95
CA VAL A 44 -10.35 0.23 4.20
C VAL A 44 -11.49 -0.73 3.89
N GLY A 45 -11.48 -1.89 4.54
CA GLY A 45 -12.61 -2.80 4.56
C GLY A 45 -12.42 -4.08 3.75
N THR A 46 -11.25 -4.26 3.13
CA THR A 46 -10.91 -5.56 2.55
C THR A 46 -10.87 -6.62 3.65
N ASN A 47 -11.46 -7.80 3.43
CA ASN A 47 -11.45 -8.86 4.43
C ASN A 47 -10.01 -9.25 4.81
N GLY A 48 -9.81 -9.58 6.09
CA GLY A 48 -8.50 -9.80 6.70
C GLY A 48 -7.75 -11.02 6.18
N ARG A 49 -8.37 -11.88 5.38
CA ARG A 49 -7.69 -13.00 4.73
C ARG A 49 -6.78 -12.54 3.59
N ILE A 50 -7.03 -11.37 3.02
CA ILE A 50 -6.28 -10.83 1.88
C ILE A 50 -4.98 -10.20 2.38
N SER A 51 -3.87 -10.45 1.67
CA SER A 51 -2.58 -9.82 1.92
C SER A 51 -2.54 -8.37 1.43
N ASP A 52 -1.58 -7.59 1.91
CA ASP A 52 -1.44 -6.17 1.53
C ASP A 52 -1.21 -6.01 0.02
N LYS A 53 -0.46 -6.92 -0.60
CA LYS A 53 -0.34 -7.04 -2.07
C LYS A 53 -1.69 -7.26 -2.76
N GLY A 54 -2.52 -8.11 -2.18
CA GLY A 54 -3.85 -8.38 -2.70
C GLY A 54 -4.75 -7.14 -2.62
N VAL A 55 -4.64 -6.35 -1.54
CA VAL A 55 -5.37 -5.07 -1.42
C VAL A 55 -4.84 -4.06 -2.42
N TRP A 56 -3.51 -3.91 -2.54
CA TRP A 56 -2.85 -3.00 -3.48
C TRP A 56 -3.28 -3.24 -4.92
N ASN A 57 -3.29 -4.51 -5.37
CA ASN A 57 -3.62 -4.84 -6.75
C ASN A 57 -5.08 -4.53 -7.16
N LYS A 58 -5.98 -4.29 -6.20
CA LYS A 58 -7.38 -3.96 -6.47
C LYS A 58 -7.77 -2.53 -6.08
N CYS A 59 -6.91 -1.81 -5.36
CA CYS A 59 -7.28 -0.52 -4.81
C CYS A 59 -7.39 0.55 -5.91
N THR A 60 -8.17 1.59 -5.64
CA THR A 60 -8.39 2.67 -6.61
C THR A 60 -7.10 3.41 -6.95
N PHE A 61 -6.20 3.55 -5.98
CA PHE A 61 -4.91 4.21 -6.20
C PHE A 61 -4.07 3.48 -7.26
N LYS A 62 -3.93 2.16 -7.15
CA LYS A 62 -3.16 1.37 -8.13
C LYS A 62 -3.76 1.44 -9.53
N ASN A 63 -5.09 1.39 -9.65
CA ASN A 63 -5.78 1.54 -10.94
C ASN A 63 -5.48 2.91 -11.58
N LEU A 64 -5.56 4.01 -10.80
CA LEU A 64 -5.23 5.35 -11.30
C LEU A 64 -3.74 5.50 -11.62
N LEU A 65 -2.87 4.84 -10.85
CA LEU A 65 -1.42 4.82 -11.09
C LEU A 65 -1.12 4.15 -12.44
N ASP A 66 -1.68 2.97 -12.68
CA ASP A 66 -1.46 2.19 -13.91
C ASP A 66 -1.98 2.88 -15.16
N LYS A 67 -3.03 3.71 -15.02
CA LYS A 67 -3.58 4.53 -16.10
C LYS A 67 -2.89 5.87 -16.27
N ASN A 68 -1.89 6.18 -15.44
CA ASN A 68 -1.22 7.48 -15.41
C ASN A 68 -2.21 8.65 -15.17
N GLU A 69 -3.25 8.42 -14.36
CA GLU A 69 -4.28 9.40 -14.00
C GLU A 69 -4.00 10.06 -12.64
N LEU A 70 -3.09 9.47 -11.84
CA LEU A 70 -2.49 10.15 -10.70
C LEU A 70 -1.56 11.23 -11.23
N LYS A 71 -1.88 12.50 -10.95
CA LYS A 71 -1.07 13.67 -11.31
C LYS A 71 0.24 13.72 -10.49
N ILE A 72 1.07 12.70 -10.63
CA ILE A 72 2.37 12.60 -9.97
C ILE A 72 3.26 13.71 -10.56
N PRO A 73 3.98 14.48 -9.71
CA PRO A 73 4.91 15.49 -10.20
C PRO A 73 5.96 14.88 -11.11
N GLN A 74 6.44 15.67 -12.07
CA GLN A 74 7.57 15.26 -12.91
C GLN A 74 8.82 15.02 -12.05
N PRO A 75 9.75 14.17 -12.50
CA PRO A 75 11.05 13.99 -11.85
C PRO A 75 11.73 15.33 -11.54
N THR A 76 12.44 15.39 -10.42
CA THR A 76 13.16 16.60 -9.99
C THR A 76 14.58 16.26 -9.57
N ILE A 77 15.49 17.23 -9.76
CA ILE A 77 16.87 17.13 -9.30
C ILE A 77 16.90 17.19 -7.78
N LEU A 78 17.55 16.21 -7.15
CA LEU A 78 17.76 16.21 -5.71
C LEU A 78 18.92 17.13 -5.32
N PRO A 79 18.91 17.71 -4.11
CA PRO A 79 20.04 18.49 -3.62
C PRO A 79 21.35 17.69 -3.67
N GLY A 80 22.35 18.22 -4.36
CA GLY A 80 23.66 17.58 -4.49
C GLY A 80 23.78 16.55 -5.62
N THR A 81 22.76 16.40 -6.47
CA THR A 81 22.83 15.58 -7.68
C THR A 81 22.58 16.42 -8.94
N ASP A 82 22.93 15.87 -10.09
CA ASP A 82 22.62 16.38 -11.44
C ASP A 82 21.61 15.50 -12.17
N LYS A 83 21.05 14.50 -11.47
CA LYS A 83 20.12 13.51 -12.02
C LYS A 83 18.69 13.84 -11.62
N ASP A 84 17.79 13.79 -12.59
CA ASP A 84 16.35 13.78 -12.36
C ASP A 84 15.92 12.49 -11.68
N ILE A 85 15.32 12.63 -10.49
CA ILE A 85 14.84 11.49 -9.71
C ILE A 85 13.30 11.50 -9.71
N PRO A 86 12.65 10.40 -10.11
CA PRO A 86 11.19 10.31 -10.10
C PRO A 86 10.64 10.24 -8.68
N PHE A 87 9.40 10.70 -8.51
CA PHE A 87 8.64 10.45 -7.31
C PHE A 87 8.17 9.00 -7.28
N ILE A 88 8.55 8.28 -6.24
CA ILE A 88 8.27 6.85 -6.08
C ILE A 88 7.53 6.60 -4.76
N ILE A 89 6.80 5.49 -4.72
CA ILE A 89 6.18 4.95 -3.53
C ILE A 89 7.14 3.95 -2.92
N VAL A 90 7.41 4.09 -1.62
CA VAL A 90 8.17 3.10 -0.87
C VAL A 90 7.22 2.12 -0.22
N GLY A 91 7.34 0.83 -0.52
CA GLY A 91 6.61 -0.28 0.11
C GLY A 91 7.56 -1.23 0.85
N ASP A 92 7.00 -2.12 1.66
CA ASP A 92 7.76 -3.23 2.24
C ASP A 92 7.92 -4.40 1.25
N GLU A 93 8.54 -5.50 1.69
CA GLU A 93 8.79 -6.71 0.89
C GLU A 93 7.50 -7.45 0.49
N GLY A 94 6.35 -7.11 1.08
CA GLY A 94 5.06 -7.67 0.71
C GLY A 94 4.57 -7.20 -0.65
N PHE A 95 5.04 -6.05 -1.15
CA PHE A 95 4.61 -5.49 -2.43
C PHE A 95 5.47 -5.95 -3.61
N THR A 96 4.95 -5.78 -4.82
CA THR A 96 5.70 -6.08 -6.05
C THR A 96 6.43 -4.84 -6.54
N LEU A 97 7.73 -4.99 -6.78
CA LEU A 97 8.58 -3.96 -7.36
C LEU A 97 8.04 -3.51 -8.73
N SER A 98 8.01 -2.20 -8.96
CA SER A 98 7.64 -1.59 -10.24
C SER A 98 8.36 -0.25 -10.42
N GLU A 99 8.17 0.41 -11.57
CA GLU A 99 8.72 1.74 -11.82
C GLU A 99 8.27 2.79 -10.78
N ASN A 100 7.06 2.64 -10.24
CA ASN A 100 6.49 3.58 -9.26
C ASN A 100 6.53 3.06 -7.82
N VAL A 101 6.84 1.78 -7.58
CA VAL A 101 6.89 1.18 -6.24
C VAL A 101 8.25 0.53 -6.03
N LEU A 102 9.03 1.09 -5.11
CA LEU A 102 10.34 0.56 -4.73
C LEU A 102 10.30 -0.06 -3.32
N ILE A 103 11.10 -1.11 -3.17
CA ILE A 103 11.34 -1.77 -1.89
C ILE A 103 12.72 -1.29 -1.39
N PRO A 104 12.82 -0.78 -0.15
CA PRO A 104 14.11 -0.40 0.43
C PRO A 104 15.09 -1.56 0.39
N PHE A 105 16.38 -1.25 0.21
CA PHE A 105 17.41 -2.26 0.41
C PHE A 105 17.35 -2.79 1.85
N PRO A 106 17.50 -4.11 2.05
CA PRO A 106 17.60 -4.68 3.38
C PRO A 106 18.72 -3.98 4.14
N LYS A 107 18.46 -3.60 5.39
CA LYS A 107 19.54 -3.24 6.30
C LYS A 107 20.16 -4.56 6.74
N GLU A 108 21.43 -4.74 6.44
CA GLU A 108 22.25 -5.86 6.93
C GLU A 108 22.07 -6.09 8.44
#